data_AF-A0A836WZR4-F1
#
_entry.id   AF-A0A836WZR4-F1
#
_cell.length_a   1.000
_cell.length_b   1.000
_cell.length_c   1.000
_cell.angle_alpha   90.00
_cell.angle_beta   90.00
_cell.angle_gamma   90.00
#
_symmetry.space_group_name_H-M   'P 1'
#
loop_
_entity.id
_entity.type
_entity.pdbx_description
1 polymer ?
#
loop_
_entity_poly.entity_id
_entity_poly.type
_entity_poly.pdbx_seq_one_letter_code
_entity_poly.pdbx_strand_id
1 'polypeptide(L)'
;MNTDSTISHHIANQIIEMVDSAIVSEQVAKQFVLEEIEAASHGNEMARYFAYDSGFSRDEYRDSMNRSWHEVDGPNGPQQLLLEAVFRVNSEYGMEASSSFRIRLVKEIMKQHNLGKYGEEEVCCEPH
;
A
#
# COMPACT_ATOMS: atom_id res chain seq x y z
N MET A 1 -23.90 4.72 13.96
CA MET A 1 -22.59 4.12 13.69
C MET A 1 -22.24 3.21 14.86
N ASN A 2 -21.78 1.99 14.61
CA ASN A 2 -21.41 1.04 15.65
C ASN A 2 -20.01 1.40 16.20
N THR A 3 -19.87 1.49 17.53
CA THR A 3 -18.62 1.83 18.24
C THR A 3 -17.45 0.92 17.83
N ASP A 4 -17.71 -0.38 17.60
CA ASP A 4 -16.68 -1.35 17.19
C ASP A 4 -16.10 -1.03 15.80
N SER A 5 -16.95 -0.54 14.89
CA SER A 5 -16.54 -0.13 13.55
C SER A 5 -15.69 1.14 13.59
N THR A 6 -16.01 2.09 14.48
CA THR A 6 -15.22 3.32 14.68
C THR A 6 -13.85 3.01 15.27
N ILE A 7 -13.76 2.14 16.28
CA ILE A 7 -12.48 1.74 16.89
C ILE A 7 -11.60 1.03 15.87
N SER A 8 -12.17 0.07 15.12
CA SER A 8 -11.44 -0.67 14.08
C SER A 8 -10.90 0.27 12.99
N HIS A 9 -11.68 1.27 12.60
CA HIS A 9 -11.24 2.29 11.65
C HIS A 9 -10.09 3.14 12.19
N HIS A 10 -10.19 3.56 13.47
CA HIS A 10 -9.15 4.37 14.11
C HIS A 10 -7.83 3.60 14.25
N ILE A 11 -7.87 2.33 14.65
CA ILE A 11 -6.68 1.47 14.74
C ILE A 11 -6.03 1.30 13.35
N ALA A 12 -6.83 1.06 12.31
CA ALA A 12 -6.32 0.96 10.95
C ALA A 12 -5.58 2.23 10.52
N ASN A 13 -6.13 3.41 10.82
CA ASN A 13 -5.50 4.69 10.49
C ASN A 13 -4.21 4.91 11.28
N GLN A 14 -4.16 4.55 12.57
CA GLN A 14 -2.91 4.64 13.34
C GLN A 14 -1.81 3.75 12.74
N ILE A 15 -2.15 2.54 12.27
CA ILE A 15 -1.16 1.67 11.62
C ILE A 15 -0.66 2.26 10.30
N ILE A 16 -1.57 2.84 9.52
CA ILE A 16 -1.22 3.53 8.28
C ILE A 16 -0.25 4.68 8.58
N GLU A 17 -0.55 5.52 9.58
CA GLU A 17 0.31 6.62 10.00
C GLU A 17 1.68 6.14 10.51
N MET A 18 1.72 5.02 11.26
CA MET A 18 2.99 4.43 11.69
C MET A 18 3.84 3.96 10.51
N VAL A 19 3.23 3.28 9.54
CA VAL A 19 3.94 2.82 8.33
C VAL A 19 4.40 4.01 7.49
N ASP A 20 3.55 5.02 7.31
CA ASP A 20 3.90 6.26 6.61
C ASP A 20 5.07 7.00 7.28
N SER A 21 5.09 7.05 8.61
CA SER A 21 6.18 7.70 9.35
C SER A 21 7.55 7.03 9.18
N ALA A 22 7.58 5.76 8.75
CA ALA A 22 8.83 5.05 8.42
C ALA A 22 9.31 5.32 6.99
N ILE A 23 8.50 5.97 6.15
CA ILE A 23 8.85 6.33 4.78
C ILE A 23 9.64 7.64 4.79
N VAL A 24 10.95 7.55 4.53
CA VAL A 24 11.87 8.69 4.66
C VAL A 24 11.95 9.60 3.44
N SER A 25 11.40 9.17 2.29
CA SER A 25 11.37 9.97 1.07
C SER A 25 10.32 9.48 0.06
N GLU A 26 9.99 10.31 -0.92
CA GLU A 26 9.10 9.95 -2.04
C GLU A 26 9.61 8.74 -2.84
N GLN A 27 10.94 8.58 -2.98
CA GLN A 27 11.51 7.42 -3.67
C GLN A 27 11.29 6.12 -2.88
N VAL A 28 11.44 6.18 -1.55
CA VAL A 28 11.15 5.05 -0.66
C VAL A 28 9.65 4.74 -0.71
N ALA A 29 8.78 5.76 -0.70
CA ALA A 29 7.34 5.59 -0.84
C ALA A 29 6.98 4.86 -2.14
N LYS A 30 7.54 5.32 -3.26
CA LYS A 30 7.33 4.71 -4.57
C LYS A 30 7.83 3.27 -4.61
N GLN A 31 9.04 3.00 -4.12
CA GLN A 31 9.59 1.64 -4.13
C GLN A 31 8.75 0.68 -3.27
N PHE A 32 8.39 1.09 -2.05
CA PHE A 32 7.48 0.34 -1.18
C PHE A 32 6.13 0.02 -1.87
N VAL A 33 5.51 1.03 -2.49
CA VAL A 33 4.24 0.86 -3.22
C VAL A 33 4.39 -0.11 -4.40
N LEU A 34 5.48 -0.02 -5.17
CA LEU A 34 5.72 -0.93 -6.30
C LEU A 34 5.87 -2.38 -5.83
N GLU A 35 6.63 -2.63 -4.76
CA GLU A 35 6.78 -3.96 -4.16
C GLU A 35 5.43 -4.55 -3.73
N GLU A 36 4.60 -3.73 -3.09
CA GLU A 36 3.29 -4.16 -2.63
C GLU A 36 2.28 -4.39 -3.78
N ILE A 37 2.37 -3.61 -4.86
CA ILE A 37 1.60 -3.85 -6.08
C ILE A 37 2.04 -5.14 -6.77
N GLU A 38 3.34 -5.40 -6.85
CA GLU A 38 3.84 -6.65 -7.42
C GLU A 38 3.38 -7.85 -6.59
N ALA A 39 3.50 -7.79 -5.26
CA ALA A 39 2.97 -8.80 -4.36
C ALA A 39 1.46 -9.01 -4.57
N ALA A 40 0.69 -7.93 -4.68
CA ALA A 40 -0.75 -8.00 -4.94
C ALA A 40 -1.09 -8.63 -6.30
N SER A 41 -0.25 -8.43 -7.31
CA SER A 41 -0.41 -9.02 -8.65
C SER A 41 -0.32 -10.56 -8.65
N HIS A 42 0.27 -11.15 -7.60
CA HIS A 42 0.34 -12.60 -7.37
C HIS A 42 -0.71 -13.11 -6.36
N GLY A 43 -1.55 -12.23 -5.82
CA GLY A 43 -2.52 -12.55 -4.78
C GLY A 43 -3.86 -13.08 -5.30
N ASN A 44 -4.88 -12.97 -4.45
CA ASN A 44 -6.27 -13.33 -4.78
C ASN A 44 -6.89 -12.35 -5.81
N GLU A 45 -8.13 -12.59 -6.21
CA GLU A 45 -8.83 -11.76 -7.20
C GLU A 45 -8.86 -10.27 -6.84
N MET A 46 -9.17 -9.94 -5.57
CA MET A 46 -9.19 -8.57 -5.08
C MET A 46 -7.81 -7.90 -5.17
N ALA A 47 -6.75 -8.61 -4.77
CA ALA A 47 -5.38 -8.09 -4.82
C ALA A 47 -4.90 -7.87 -6.25
N ARG A 48 -5.19 -8.81 -7.15
CA ARG A 48 -4.86 -8.66 -8.58
C ARG A 48 -5.63 -7.52 -9.24
N TYR A 49 -6.89 -7.33 -8.88
CA TYR A 49 -7.66 -6.17 -9.32
C TYR A 49 -7.05 -4.86 -8.82
N PHE A 50 -6.63 -4.81 -7.54
CA PHE A 50 -5.93 -3.64 -7.01
C PHE A 50 -4.64 -3.34 -7.79
N ALA A 51 -3.83 -4.35 -8.10
CA ALA A 51 -2.60 -4.15 -8.87
C ALA A 51 -2.89 -3.61 -10.28
N TYR A 52 -3.93 -4.13 -10.94
CA TYR A 52 -4.41 -3.64 -12.24
C TYR A 52 -4.92 -2.19 -12.18
N ASP A 53 -5.67 -1.84 -11.13
CA ASP A 53 -6.29 -0.53 -10.90
C ASP A 53 -5.39 0.45 -10.11
N SER A 54 -4.08 0.19 -10.05
CA SER A 54 -3.13 0.98 -9.25
C SER A 54 -2.74 2.29 -9.95
N GLY A 55 -2.89 2.38 -11.27
CA GLY A 55 -2.35 3.46 -12.09
C GLY A 55 -0.85 3.32 -12.38
N PHE A 56 -0.22 2.20 -11.99
CA PHE A 56 1.13 1.85 -12.43
C PHE A 56 1.06 0.81 -13.54
N SER A 57 1.90 0.98 -14.56
CA SER A 57 2.07 -0.03 -15.60
C SER A 57 2.78 -1.27 -15.05
N ARG A 58 2.53 -2.43 -15.68
CA ARG A 58 3.16 -3.69 -15.25
C ARG A 58 4.69 -3.63 -15.28
N ASP A 59 5.27 -2.89 -16.22
CA ASP A 59 6.73 -2.77 -16.33
C ASP A 59 7.35 -1.98 -15.18
N GLU A 60 6.59 -1.11 -14.49
CA GLU A 60 7.09 -0.33 -13.35
C GLU A 60 7.25 -1.19 -12.09
N TYR A 61 6.24 -2.01 -11.78
CA TYR A 61 6.28 -2.86 -10.58
C TYR A 61 6.88 -4.24 -10.82
N ARG A 62 7.06 -4.68 -12.08
CA ARG A 62 7.71 -5.98 -12.34
C ARG A 62 9.12 -6.00 -11.74
N ASP A 63 9.44 -7.09 -11.06
CA ASP A 63 10.69 -7.37 -10.37
C ASP A 63 11.03 -6.35 -9.26
N SER A 64 10.08 -5.55 -8.80
CA SER A 64 10.26 -4.58 -7.72
C SER A 64 10.65 -5.24 -6.39
N MET A 65 10.07 -6.38 -6.05
CA MET A 65 10.42 -7.18 -4.86
C MET A 65 11.85 -7.75 -4.94
N ASN A 66 12.42 -7.86 -6.14
CA ASN A 66 13.82 -8.25 -6.33
C ASN A 66 14.78 -7.07 -6.20
N ARG A 67 14.27 -5.82 -6.25
CA ARG A 67 15.03 -4.59 -6.05
C ARG A 67 15.01 -4.20 -4.57
N SER A 68 15.60 -5.03 -3.71
CA SER A 68 15.66 -4.78 -2.26
C SER A 68 16.32 -3.43 -1.95
N TRP A 69 15.59 -2.59 -1.21
CA TRP A 69 16.08 -1.32 -0.65
C TRP A 69 16.07 -1.44 0.87
N HIS A 70 17.21 -1.23 1.50
CA HIS A 70 17.34 -1.32 2.96
C HIS A 70 16.40 -0.34 3.70
N GLU A 71 16.10 0.81 3.10
CA GLU A 71 15.12 1.78 3.63
C GLU A 71 13.68 1.28 3.55
N VAL A 72 13.38 0.28 2.72
CA VAL A 72 12.06 -0.35 2.58
C VAL A 72 11.95 -1.60 3.45
N ASP A 73 12.91 -2.53 3.32
CA ASP A 73 12.87 -3.87 3.92
C ASP A 73 13.80 -4.08 5.13
N GLY A 74 14.60 -3.07 5.48
CA GLY A 74 15.46 -3.11 6.65
C GLY A 74 14.68 -3.09 7.97
N PRO A 75 15.37 -3.26 9.12
CA PRO A 75 14.73 -3.43 10.44
C PRO A 75 13.78 -2.30 10.86
N ASN A 76 13.96 -1.10 10.31
CA ASN A 76 13.13 0.08 10.60
C ASN A 76 12.30 0.52 9.38
N GLY A 77 12.28 -0.27 8.31
CA GLY A 77 11.58 0.05 7.08
C GLY A 77 10.06 -0.16 7.19
N PRO A 78 9.28 0.51 6.31
CA PRO A 78 7.83 0.39 6.28
C PRO A 78 7.34 -1.06 6.06
N GLN A 79 8.12 -1.89 5.37
CA GLN A 79 7.74 -3.28 5.07
C GLN A 79 7.66 -4.15 6.33
N GLN A 80 8.55 -3.94 7.31
CA GLN A 80 8.54 -4.70 8.56
C GLN A 80 7.29 -4.36 9.39
N LEU A 81 6.95 -3.07 9.50
CA LEU A 81 5.74 -2.62 10.20
C LEU A 81 4.46 -3.15 9.53
N LEU A 82 4.41 -3.09 8.19
CA LEU A 82 3.29 -3.65 7.43
C LEU A 82 3.13 -5.15 7.68
N LEU A 83 4.22 -5.91 7.60
CA LEU A 83 4.20 -7.36 7.74
C LEU A 83 3.69 -7.78 9.13
N GLU A 84 4.13 -7.11 10.18
CA GLU A 84 3.67 -7.37 11.55
C GLU A 84 2.17 -7.10 11.70
N ALA A 85 1.67 -5.99 11.16
CA ALA A 85 0.25 -5.66 11.21
C ALA A 85 -0.60 -6.66 10.41
N VAL A 86 -0.19 -6.98 9.18
CA VAL A 86 -0.86 -7.95 8.29
C VAL A 86 -0.90 -9.35 8.93
N PHE A 87 0.18 -9.77 9.59
CA PHE A 87 0.25 -11.05 10.30
C PHE A 87 -0.72 -11.11 11.48
N ARG A 88 -0.81 -10.04 12.28
CA ARG A 88 -1.77 -9.96 13.40
C ARG A 88 -3.21 -10.03 12.91
N VAL A 89 -3.56 -9.24 11.89
CA VAL A 89 -4.90 -9.27 11.27
C VAL A 89 -5.22 -10.66 10.70
N ASN A 90 -4.25 -11.31 10.03
CA ASN A 90 -4.45 -12.65 9.51
C ASN A 90 -4.72 -13.68 10.61
N SER A 91 -3.98 -13.59 11.72
CA SER A 91 -4.11 -14.53 12.84
C SER A 91 -5.46 -14.43 13.54
N GLU A 92 -6.05 -13.24 13.58
CA GLU A 92 -7.31 -12.97 14.30
C GLU A 92 -8.55 -13.02 13.40
N TYR A 93 -8.44 -12.55 12.15
CA TYR A 93 -9.57 -12.35 11.23
C TYR A 93 -9.44 -13.11 9.90
N GLY A 94 -8.31 -13.78 9.66
CA GLY A 94 -8.06 -14.58 8.47
C GLY A 94 -7.55 -13.81 7.25
N MET A 95 -7.25 -14.58 6.20
CA MET A 95 -6.51 -14.13 5.03
C MET A 95 -7.24 -13.08 4.18
N GLU A 96 -8.57 -13.15 4.10
CA GLU A 96 -9.37 -12.16 3.35
C GLU A 96 -9.34 -10.78 4.03
N ALA A 97 -9.51 -10.75 5.35
CA ALA A 97 -9.41 -9.52 6.14
C ALA A 97 -8.00 -8.93 6.07
N SER A 98 -6.97 -9.78 6.17
CA SER A 98 -5.57 -9.39 6.06
C SER A 98 -5.24 -8.80 4.68
N SER A 99 -5.69 -9.44 3.59
CA SER A 99 -5.51 -8.94 2.22
C SER A 99 -6.21 -7.59 2.01
N SER A 100 -7.44 -7.45 2.51
CA SER A 100 -8.22 -6.21 2.42
C SER A 100 -7.55 -5.07 3.18
N PHE A 101 -7.04 -5.35 4.38
CA PHE A 101 -6.31 -4.40 5.20
C PHE A 101 -5.02 -3.93 4.50
N ARG A 102 -4.23 -4.86 3.98
CA ARG A 102 -3.00 -4.57 3.23
C ARG A 102 -3.26 -3.65 2.05
N ILE A 103 -4.26 -3.98 1.22
CA ILE A 103 -4.65 -3.15 0.07
C ILE A 103 -5.12 -1.76 0.51
N ARG A 104 -5.93 -1.67 1.57
CA ARG A 104 -6.38 -0.37 2.11
C ARG A 104 -5.18 0.49 2.53
N LEU A 105 -4.24 -0.09 3.26
CA LEU A 105 -3.05 0.61 3.75
C LEU A 105 -2.22 1.15 2.58
N VAL A 106 -1.89 0.29 1.60
CA VAL A 106 -1.09 0.69 0.43
C VAL A 106 -1.81 1.80 -0.35
N LYS A 107 -3.14 1.74 -0.50
CA LYS A 107 -3.93 2.81 -1.13
C LYS A 107 -3.83 4.15 -0.38
N GLU A 108 -3.85 4.14 0.95
CA GLU A 108 -3.72 5.39 1.71
C GLU A 108 -2.30 5.98 1.59
N ILE A 109 -1.25 5.14 1.60
CA ILE A 109 0.13 5.60 1.31
C ILE A 109 0.20 6.19 -0.10
N MET A 110 -0.38 5.52 -1.10
CA MET A 110 -0.42 6.06 -2.47
C MET A 110 -1.08 7.44 -2.53
N LYS A 111 -2.17 7.68 -1.77
CA LYS A 111 -2.82 8.99 -1.72
C LYS A 111 -1.96 10.04 -1.03
N GLN A 112 -1.37 9.71 0.12
CA GLN A 112 -0.54 10.63 0.90
C GLN A 112 0.68 11.13 0.10
N HIS A 113 1.22 10.26 -0.77
CA HIS A 113 2.39 10.55 -1.61
C HIS A 113 2.05 10.88 -3.07
N ASN A 114 0.76 11.05 -3.43
CA ASN A 114 0.30 11.33 -4.80
C ASN A 114 0.88 10.35 -5.85
N LEU A 115 0.78 9.05 -5.60
CA LEU A 115 1.35 7.98 -6.42
C LEU A 115 0.30 7.24 -7.26
N GLY A 116 0.73 6.74 -8.42
CA GLY A 116 -0.11 5.97 -9.35
C GLY A 116 -1.32 6.80 -9.79
N LYS A 117 -2.51 6.20 -9.72
CA LYS A 117 -3.76 6.87 -10.10
C LYS A 117 -4.14 8.10 -9.25
N TYR A 118 -3.43 8.35 -8.14
CA TYR A 118 -3.64 9.54 -7.32
C TYR A 118 -2.67 10.68 -7.65
N GLY A 119 -1.71 10.45 -8.54
CA GLY A 119 -0.72 11.44 -9.00
C GLY A 119 -1.03 12.09 -10.35
N GLU A 120 -2.09 11.65 -11.04
CA GLU A 120 -2.52 12.27 -12.29
C GLU A 120 -3.29 13.56 -11.98
N GLU A 121 -2.66 14.73 -12.19
CA GLU A 121 -3.42 15.94 -12.48
C GLU A 121 -4.17 15.73 -13.80
N GLU A 122 -5.49 15.96 -13.82
CA GLU A 122 -6.21 16.14 -15.08
C GLU A 122 -5.50 17.24 -15.88
N VAL A 123 -4.83 16.87 -16.97
CA VAL A 123 -4.44 17.83 -17.99
C VAL A 123 -5.73 18.27 -18.66
N CYS A 124 -6.36 19.31 -18.13
CA CYS A 124 -7.43 20.04 -18.81
C CYS A 124 -6.88 20.53 -20.15
N CYS A 125 -7.32 19.92 -21.24
CA CYS A 125 -7.08 20.42 -22.60
C CYS A 125 -7.63 21.86 -22.70
N GLU A 126 -6.76 22.85 -22.85
CA GLU A 126 -7.20 24.17 -23.29
C GLU A 126 -7.70 24.06 -24.74
N PRO A 127 -8.92 24.53 -25.07
CA PRO A 127 -9.36 24.59 -26.45
C PRO A 127 -8.61 25.71 -27.19
N HIS A 128 -8.06 25.35 -28.35
CA HIS A 128 -7.49 26.26 -29.35
C HIS A 128 -8.48 27.31 -29.85
#